data_AF-A0A7C5MR20-F1
#
_entry.id   AF-A0A7C5MR20-F1
#
_cell.length_a   1.000
_cell.length_b   1.000
_cell.length_c   1.000
_cell.angle_alpha   90.00
_cell.angle_beta   90.00
_cell.angle_gamma   90.00
#
_symmetry.space_group_name_H-M   'P 1'
#
loop_
_entity.id
_entity.type
_entity.pdbx_description
1 polymer ?
#
loop_
_entity_poly.entity_id
_entity_poly.type
_entity_poly.pdbx_seq_one_letter_code
_entity_poly.pdbx_strand_id
1 'polypeptide(L)'
;MKFGEVLIKLGYITPEKLDFALQEQEYNMKSVGFSEPIGLILLRNGIINEEQHSEAVKKYFEFLSEDFSIPESLRKIASIAVRALENKNEETKLSHESKVALINKIAELEEKISVISESDVEKKEVLLESLNRRVEKIKKDLEKFA
;
A
#
# COMPACT_ATOMS: atom_id res chain seq x y z
N MET A 1 2.35 -9.35 -6.92
CA MET A 1 1.52 -8.56 -7.86
C MET A 1 1.56 -7.09 -7.44
N LYS A 2 1.65 -6.14 -8.38
CA LYS A 2 1.68 -4.70 -8.09
C LYS A 2 0.29 -4.07 -8.22
N PHE A 3 0.04 -2.94 -7.54
CA PHE A 3 -1.28 -2.28 -7.54
C PHE A 3 -1.75 -1.86 -8.93
N GLY A 4 -0.86 -1.32 -9.76
CA GLY A 4 -1.19 -0.95 -11.14
C GLY A 4 -1.64 -2.14 -12.00
N GLU A 5 -1.04 -3.31 -11.79
CA GLU A 5 -1.44 -4.54 -12.49
C GLU A 5 -2.86 -4.99 -12.08
N VAL A 6 -3.24 -4.76 -10.82
CA VAL A 6 -4.61 -5.03 -10.34
C VAL A 6 -5.60 -4.14 -11.06
N LEU A 7 -5.31 -2.85 -11.21
CA LEU A 7 -6.18 -1.90 -11.92
C LEU A 7 -6.36 -2.27 -13.40
N ILE A 8 -5.30 -2.75 -14.06
CA ILE A 8 -5.37 -3.27 -15.44
C ILE A 8 -6.21 -4.55 -15.48
N LYS A 9 -5.98 -5.49 -14.54
CA LYS A 9 -6.69 -6.77 -14.47
C LYS A 9 -8.20 -6.59 -14.23
N LEU A 10 -8.59 -5.55 -13.49
CA LEU A 10 -9.99 -5.18 -13.28
C LEU A 10 -10.60 -4.39 -14.46
N GLY A 11 -9.78 -3.99 -15.45
CA GLY A 11 -10.23 -3.25 -16.63
C GLY A 11 -10.49 -1.77 -16.38
N TYR A 12 -10.05 -1.20 -15.25
CA TYR A 12 -10.27 0.22 -14.95
C TYR A 12 -9.30 1.14 -15.69
N ILE A 13 -8.08 0.66 -15.93
CA ILE A 13 -7.05 1.41 -16.66
C ILE A 13 -6.43 0.53 -17.73
N THR A 14 -5.81 1.17 -18.72
CA THR A 14 -4.97 0.51 -19.71
C THR A 14 -3.49 0.61 -19.29
N PRO A 15 -2.59 -0.20 -19.89
CA PRO A 15 -1.15 -0.06 -19.64
C PRO A 15 -0.62 1.35 -19.90
N GLU A 16 -1.15 2.06 -20.90
CA GLU A 16 -0.74 3.43 -21.23
C GLU A 16 -1.13 4.42 -20.13
N LYS A 17 -2.31 4.26 -19.53
CA LYS A 17 -2.76 5.05 -18.38
C LYS A 17 -1.92 4.77 -17.13
N LEU A 18 -1.47 3.52 -16.95
CA LEU A 18 -0.57 3.16 -15.87
C LEU A 18 0.82 3.80 -16.09
N ASP A 19 1.35 3.75 -17.31
CA ASP A 19 2.63 4.35 -17.66
C ASP A 19 2.63 5.86 -17.42
N PHE A 20 1.56 6.55 -17.82
CA PHE A 20 1.35 7.96 -17.51
C PHE A 20 1.47 8.25 -16.00
N ALA A 21 0.77 7.47 -15.16
CA ALA A 21 0.78 7.68 -13.71
C ALA A 21 2.16 7.37 -13.09
N LEU A 22 2.88 6.38 -13.63
CA LEU A 22 4.25 6.04 -13.20
C LEU A 22 5.24 7.16 -13.54
N GLN A 23 5.15 7.72 -14.74
CA GLN A 23 5.98 8.86 -15.15
C GLN A 23 5.75 10.08 -14.26
N GLU A 24 4.49 10.37 -13.92
CA GLU A 24 4.15 11.45 -13.00
C GLU A 24 4.69 11.18 -11.59
N GLN A 25 4.54 9.94 -11.08
CA GLN A 25 5.06 9.52 -9.78
C GLN A 25 6.59 9.71 -9.71
N GLU A 26 7.32 9.31 -10.75
CA GLU A 26 8.76 9.47 -10.83
C GLU A 26 9.16 10.95 -10.90
N TYR A 27 8.45 11.76 -11.68
CA TYR A 27 8.68 13.19 -11.76
C TYR A 27 8.47 13.89 -10.41
N ASN A 28 7.40 13.53 -9.69
CA ASN A 28 7.09 14.08 -8.36
C ASN A 28 8.20 13.71 -7.36
N MET A 29 8.66 12.45 -7.38
CA MET A 29 9.77 12.02 -6.53
C MET A 29 11.03 12.86 -6.76
N LYS A 30 11.37 13.13 -8.03
CA LYS A 30 12.56 13.93 -8.40
C LYS A 30 12.40 15.42 -8.06
N SER A 31 11.19 15.97 -8.18
CA SER A 31 10.95 17.41 -8.11
C SER A 31 10.65 17.91 -6.69
N VAL A 32 9.87 17.14 -5.93
CA VAL A 32 9.39 17.53 -4.59
C VAL A 32 9.84 16.57 -3.48
N GLY A 33 10.58 15.51 -3.83
CA GLY A 33 11.07 14.52 -2.85
C GLY A 33 9.98 13.64 -2.25
N PHE A 34 8.81 13.60 -2.89
CA PHE A 34 7.65 12.83 -2.44
C PHE A 34 7.03 12.08 -3.61
N SER A 35 6.78 10.78 -3.42
CA SER A 35 6.13 9.90 -4.37
C SER A 35 4.71 9.61 -3.91
N GLU A 36 3.74 10.31 -4.51
CA GLU A 36 2.33 10.03 -4.30
C GLU A 36 2.01 8.62 -4.81
N PRO A 37 1.20 7.81 -4.08
CA PRO A 37 0.79 6.50 -4.58
C PRO A 37 0.05 6.57 -5.92
N ILE A 38 0.36 5.66 -6.84
CA ILE A 38 -0.26 5.55 -8.18
C ILE A 38 -1.78 5.63 -8.14
N GLY A 39 -2.42 4.98 -7.16
CA GLY A 39 -3.88 5.02 -7.01
C GLY A 39 -4.44 6.44 -6.82
N LEU A 40 -3.73 7.28 -6.06
CA LEU A 40 -4.15 8.67 -5.82
C LEU A 40 -3.85 9.57 -7.02
N ILE A 41 -2.72 9.35 -7.70
CA ILE A 41 -2.41 10.05 -8.96
C ILE A 41 -3.53 9.78 -9.98
N LEU A 42 -3.93 8.52 -10.14
CA LEU A 42 -5.00 8.14 -11.07
C LEU A 42 -6.37 8.72 -10.66
N LEU A 43 -6.66 8.74 -9.36
CA LEU A 43 -7.89 9.30 -8.81
C LEU A 43 -7.97 10.82 -9.00
N ARG A 44 -6.90 11.55 -8.64
CA ARG A 44 -6.78 13.01 -8.79
C ARG A 44 -6.87 13.45 -10.25
N ASN A 45 -6.34 12.66 -11.17
CA ASN A 45 -6.43 12.89 -12.62
C ASN A 45 -7.79 12.43 -13.23
N GLY A 46 -8.71 11.90 -12.42
CA GLY A 46 -10.03 11.43 -12.89
C GLY A 46 -9.97 10.20 -13.80
N ILE A 47 -8.85 9.49 -13.82
CA ILE A 47 -8.64 8.29 -14.64
C ILE A 47 -9.41 7.10 -14.03
N ILE A 48 -9.48 7.06 -12.71
CA ILE A 48 -10.35 6.17 -11.93
C ILE A 48 -11.20 7.01 -10.97
N ASN A 49 -12.32 6.46 -10.53
CA ASN A 49 -13.15 7.05 -9.48
C ASN A 49 -12.90 6.39 -8.10
N GLU A 50 -13.51 6.93 -7.05
CA GLU A 50 -13.39 6.45 -5.67
C GLU A 50 -13.80 4.98 -5.49
N GLU A 51 -14.84 4.55 -6.19
CA GLU A 51 -15.34 3.18 -6.12
C GLU A 51 -14.34 2.20 -6.75
N GLN A 52 -13.86 2.51 -7.95
CA GLN A 52 -12.82 1.75 -8.65
C GLN A 52 -11.53 1.69 -7.85
N HIS A 53 -11.12 2.80 -7.25
CA HIS A 53 -9.95 2.86 -6.38
C HIS A 53 -10.15 1.97 -5.14
N SER A 54 -11.29 2.08 -4.46
CA SER A 54 -11.57 1.28 -3.27
C SER A 54 -11.66 -0.22 -3.58
N GLU A 55 -12.29 -0.60 -4.69
CA GLU A 55 -12.37 -1.99 -5.13
C GLU A 55 -11.00 -2.54 -5.49
N ALA A 56 -10.18 -1.79 -6.23
CA ALA A 56 -8.82 -2.19 -6.58
C ALA A 56 -7.93 -2.35 -5.35
N VAL A 57 -8.04 -1.47 -4.35
CA VAL A 57 -7.30 -1.58 -3.08
C VAL A 57 -7.69 -2.87 -2.35
N LYS A 58 -8.98 -3.18 -2.29
CA LYS A 58 -9.46 -4.43 -1.70
C LYS A 58 -8.86 -5.64 -2.44
N LYS A 59 -8.96 -5.67 -3.77
CA LYS A 59 -8.44 -6.76 -4.61
C LYS A 59 -6.93 -6.93 -4.49
N TYR A 60 -6.19 -5.83 -4.40
CA TYR A 60 -4.76 -5.86 -4.16
C TYR A 60 -4.41 -6.55 -2.83
N PHE A 61 -5.10 -6.20 -1.75
CA PHE A 61 -4.88 -6.86 -0.45
C PHE A 61 -5.33 -8.33 -0.43
N GLU A 62 -6.40 -8.69 -1.14
CA GLU A 62 -6.77 -10.10 -1.34
C GLU A 62 -5.60 -10.86 -1.98
N PHE A 63 -5.07 -10.37 -3.11
CA PHE A 63 -3.94 -11.01 -3.78
C PHE A 63 -2.69 -11.08 -2.91
N LEU A 64 -2.35 -10.01 -2.17
CA LEU A 64 -1.20 -10.03 -1.27
C LEU A 64 -1.36 -11.04 -0.13
N SER A 65 -2.58 -11.19 0.39
CA SER A 65 -2.83 -12.12 1.49
C SER A 65 -2.63 -13.59 1.12
N GLU A 66 -2.74 -13.90 -0.18
CA GLU A 66 -2.57 -15.23 -0.76
C GLU A 66 -1.20 -15.45 -1.43
N ASP A 67 -0.34 -14.42 -1.49
CA ASP A 67 0.96 -14.48 -2.15
C ASP A 67 2.02 -15.11 -1.24
N PHE A 68 2.20 -16.43 -1.30
CA PHE A 68 3.19 -17.14 -0.47
C PHE A 68 4.65 -16.77 -0.77
N SER A 69 4.93 -15.99 -1.82
CA SER A 69 6.29 -15.49 -2.09
C SER A 69 6.70 -14.32 -1.18
N ILE A 70 5.75 -13.63 -0.53
CA ILE A 70 6.03 -12.55 0.41
C ILE A 70 6.01 -13.05 1.88
N PRO A 71 6.67 -12.36 2.83
CA PRO A 71 6.66 -12.73 4.25
C PRO A 71 5.27 -12.89 4.86
N GLU A 72 5.13 -13.86 5.77
CA GLU A 72 3.86 -14.17 6.46
C GLU A 72 3.28 -12.97 7.23
N SER A 73 4.15 -12.13 7.81
CA SER A 73 3.74 -10.90 8.50
C SER A 73 2.98 -9.94 7.56
N LEU A 74 3.46 -9.76 6.32
CA LEU A 74 2.81 -8.93 5.32
C LEU A 74 1.50 -9.53 4.85
N ARG A 75 1.45 -10.86 4.65
CA ARG A 75 0.20 -11.54 4.31
C ARG A 75 -0.86 -11.36 5.38
N LYS A 76 -0.48 -11.50 6.67
CA LYS A 76 -1.38 -11.26 7.81
C LYS A 76 -1.91 -9.83 7.84
N ILE A 77 -1.05 -8.83 7.60
CA ILE A 77 -1.48 -7.42 7.49
C ILE A 77 -2.48 -7.25 6.34
N ALA A 78 -2.21 -7.85 5.18
CA ALA A 78 -3.10 -7.81 4.04
C ALA A 78 -4.47 -8.44 4.36
N SER A 79 -4.50 -9.62 5.02
CA SER A 79 -5.75 -10.24 5.47
C SER A 79 -6.56 -9.36 6.41
N ILE A 80 -5.90 -8.65 7.33
CA ILE A 80 -6.56 -7.71 8.24
C ILE A 80 -7.11 -6.51 7.44
N ALA A 81 -6.34 -5.99 6.49
CA ALA A 81 -6.77 -4.89 5.64
C ALA A 81 -8.01 -5.25 4.80
N VAL A 82 -8.08 -6.47 4.23
CA VAL A 82 -9.29 -6.95 3.52
C VAL A 82 -10.51 -6.89 4.43
N ARG A 83 -10.42 -7.44 5.65
CA ARG A 83 -11.53 -7.44 6.62
C ARG A 83 -11.97 -6.02 6.99
N ALA A 84 -11.01 -5.12 7.25
CA ALA A 84 -11.30 -3.72 7.55
C ALA A 84 -11.98 -2.99 6.38
N LEU A 85 -11.63 -3.34 5.14
CA LEU A 85 -12.25 -2.79 3.93
C LEU A 85 -13.65 -3.37 3.64
N GLU A 86 -13.93 -4.58 4.10
CA GLU A 86 -15.24 -5.24 3.98
C GLU A 86 -16.24 -4.79 5.04
N ASN A 87 -15.75 -4.21 6.15
CA ASN A 87 -16.60 -3.78 7.24
C ASN A 87 -17.56 -2.67 6.77
N LYS A 88 -18.85 -3.01 6.69
CA LYS A 88 -19.93 -2.13 6.20
C LYS A 88 -20.46 -1.16 7.26
N ASN A 89 -19.91 -1.20 8.47
CA ASN A 89 -20.28 -0.28 9.54
C ASN A 89 -19.68 1.11 9.24
N GLU A 90 -20.53 2.11 9.00
CA GLU A 90 -20.06 3.47 8.72
C GLU A 90 -19.29 4.08 9.90
N GLU A 91 -19.54 3.63 11.12
CA GLU A 91 -18.82 4.06 12.34
C GLU A 91 -17.39 3.49 12.45
N THR A 92 -17.06 2.39 11.75
CA THR A 92 -15.74 1.74 11.79
C THR A 92 -15.00 1.75 10.43
N LYS A 93 -15.58 2.40 9.42
CA LYS A 93 -15.01 2.52 8.07
C LYS A 93 -13.74 3.37 8.11
N LEU A 94 -12.60 2.80 7.68
CA LEU A 94 -11.33 3.54 7.59
C LEU A 94 -11.50 4.80 6.71
N SER A 95 -11.22 5.98 7.27
CA SER A 95 -11.25 7.24 6.52
C SER A 95 -10.27 7.21 5.35
N HIS A 96 -10.57 7.99 4.30
CA HIS A 96 -9.69 8.07 3.13
C HIS A 96 -8.27 8.50 3.51
N GLU A 97 -8.12 9.44 4.45
CA GLU A 97 -6.83 9.84 5.01
C GLU A 97 -6.10 8.69 5.71
N SER A 98 -6.82 7.83 6.44
CA SER A 98 -6.23 6.68 7.12
C SER A 98 -5.72 5.63 6.13
N LYS A 99 -6.44 5.43 5.01
CA LYS A 99 -6.01 4.57 3.90
C LYS A 99 -4.74 5.12 3.23
N VAL A 100 -4.70 6.42 2.98
CA VAL A 100 -3.53 7.12 2.39
C VAL A 100 -2.31 7.04 3.31
N ALA A 101 -2.51 7.25 4.61
CA ALA A 101 -1.45 7.16 5.60
C ALA A 101 -0.85 5.75 5.69
N LEU A 102 -1.68 4.70 5.54
CA LEU A 102 -1.22 3.31 5.50
C LEU A 102 -0.40 3.01 4.24
N ILE A 103 -0.86 3.44 3.07
CA ILE A 103 -0.15 3.23 1.80
C ILE A 103 1.22 3.91 1.84
N ASN A 104 1.29 5.17 2.30
CA ASN A 104 2.56 5.89 2.44
C ASN A 104 3.49 5.21 3.44
N LYS A 105 2.95 4.65 4.54
CA LYS A 105 3.76 3.89 5.50
C LYS A 105 4.33 2.61 4.89
N ILE A 106 3.55 1.90 4.07
CA ILE A 106 3.99 0.67 3.42
C ILE A 106 5.11 0.99 2.41
N ALA A 107 4.95 2.03 1.59
CA ALA A 107 5.98 2.46 0.65
C ALA A 107 7.30 2.86 1.36
N GLU A 108 7.21 3.61 2.47
CA GLU A 108 8.39 4.00 3.27
C GLU A 108 9.10 2.77 3.89
N LEU A 109 8.35 1.73 4.24
CA LEU A 109 8.92 0.48 4.75
C LEU A 109 9.58 -0.36 3.64
N GLU A 110 8.99 -0.40 2.44
CA GLU A 110 9.59 -1.07 1.27
C GLU A 110 10.92 -0.43 0.87
N GLU A 111 10.99 0.90 0.83
CA GLU A 111 12.21 1.65 0.52
C GLU A 111 13.32 1.37 1.54
N LYS A 112 12.98 1.32 2.83
CA LYS A 112 13.94 1.00 3.90
C LYS A 112 14.41 -0.45 3.85
N ILE A 113 13.55 -1.40 3.46
CA ILE A 113 13.94 -2.80 3.24
C ILE A 113 14.92 -2.90 2.06
N SER A 114 14.74 -2.11 1.01
CA SER A 114 15.69 -2.03 -0.11
C SER A 114 17.07 -1.56 0.35
N VAL A 115 17.14 -0.51 1.18
CA VAL A 115 18.40 0.01 1.75
C VAL A 115 19.06 -0.98 2.74
N ILE A 116 18.26 -1.78 3.46
CA ILE A 116 18.75 -2.84 4.36
C ILE A 116 19.38 -4.00 3.57
N SER A 117 18.97 -4.25 2.33
CA SER A 117 19.62 -5.26 1.49
C SER A 117 21.08 -4.92 1.13
N GLU A 118 21.47 -3.64 1.30
CA GLU A 118 22.79 -3.11 0.93
C GLU A 118 23.71 -2.78 2.14
N SER A 119 23.30 -3.03 3.40
CA SER A 119 24.03 -2.53 4.59
C SER A 119 24.35 -3.57 5.69
N ASP A 120 25.47 -3.31 6.42
CA ASP A 120 26.13 -4.18 7.42
C ASP A 120 25.24 -4.76 8.54
N VAL A 121 25.64 -5.95 9.00
CA VAL A 121 24.88 -6.87 9.88
C VAL A 121 24.47 -6.26 11.23
N GLU A 122 25.29 -5.42 11.86
CA GLU A 122 24.99 -4.84 13.20
C GLU A 122 23.91 -3.75 13.17
N LYS A 123 23.79 -2.98 12.07
CA LYS A 123 22.70 -2.00 11.93
C LYS A 123 21.36 -2.68 11.68
N LYS A 124 21.40 -3.93 11.20
CA LYS A 124 20.23 -4.72 10.81
C LYS A 124 19.35 -5.10 12.00
N GLU A 125 19.92 -5.52 13.13
CA GLU A 125 19.14 -5.92 14.31
C GLU A 125 18.38 -4.75 14.95
N VAL A 126 19.05 -3.61 15.14
CA VAL A 126 18.43 -2.40 15.70
C VAL A 126 17.30 -1.88 14.81
N LEU A 127 17.51 -1.95 13.48
CA LEU A 127 16.47 -1.60 12.51
C LEU A 127 15.31 -2.61 12.50
N LEU A 128 15.59 -3.91 12.63
CA LEU A 128 14.58 -4.95 12.71
C LEU A 128 13.68 -4.76 13.94
N GLU A 129 14.27 -4.45 15.08
CA GLU A 129 13.53 -4.23 16.33
C GLU A 129 12.64 -2.99 16.25
N SER A 130 13.14 -1.91 15.63
CA SER A 130 12.36 -0.69 15.35
C SER A 130 11.21 -0.95 14.38
N LEU A 131 11.45 -1.73 13.32
CA LEU A 131 10.42 -2.16 12.37
C LEU A 131 9.35 -3.00 13.05
N ASN A 132 9.73 -3.97 13.86
CA ASN A 132 8.80 -4.84 14.58
C ASN A 132 7.88 -4.05 15.52
N ARG A 133 8.42 -3.07 16.26
CA ARG A 133 7.59 -2.18 17.11
C ARG A 133 6.60 -1.36 16.29
N ARG A 134 6.98 -0.90 15.10
CA ARG A 134 6.11 -0.15 14.19
C ARG A 134 5.04 -1.03 13.56
N VAL A 135 5.38 -2.26 13.18
CA VAL A 135 4.43 -3.28 12.69
C VAL A 135 3.39 -3.61 13.75
N GLU A 136 3.80 -3.84 14.99
CA GLU A 136 2.87 -4.10 16.11
C GLU A 136 1.94 -2.92 16.38
N LYS A 137 2.43 -1.68 16.25
CA LYS A 137 1.58 -0.49 16.37
C LYS A 137 0.52 -0.43 15.26
N ILE A 138 0.91 -0.67 13.99
CA ILE A 138 -0.01 -0.68 12.85
C ILE A 138 -1.07 -1.78 13.03
N LYS A 139 -0.65 -2.97 13.45
CA LYS A 139 -1.54 -4.09 13.72
C LYS A 139 -2.59 -3.73 14.79
N LYS A 140 -2.15 -3.13 15.90
CA LYS A 140 -3.02 -2.68 16.99
C LYS A 140 -3.99 -1.58 16.56
N ASP A 141 -3.56 -0.69 15.67
CA ASP A 141 -4.44 0.35 15.13
C ASP A 141 -5.47 -0.23 14.15
N LEU A 142 -5.10 -1.23 13.35
CA LEU A 142 -6.01 -1.94 12.45
C LEU A 142 -7.02 -2.83 13.19
N GLU A 143 -6.63 -3.51 14.27
CA GLU A 143 -7.53 -4.34 15.10
C GLU A 143 -8.71 -3.53 15.69
N LYS A 144 -8.60 -2.20 15.79
CA LYS A 144 -9.69 -1.33 16.26
C LYS A 144 -10.81 -1.16 15.23
N PHE A 145 -10.55 -1.52 13.97
CA PHE A 145 -11.47 -1.34 12.84
C PHE A 145 -11.94 -2.67 12.22
N ALA A 146 -11.41 -3.80 12.70
CA ALA A 146 -11.78 -5.16 12.28
C ALA A 146 -12.87 -5.73 13.20
#